data_AF-A0A425AFM2-F1
#
_entry.id   AF-A0A425AFM2-F1
#
_cell.length_a   1.000
_cell.length_b   1.000
_cell.length_c   1.000
_cell.angle_alpha   90.00
_cell.angle_beta   90.00
_cell.angle_gamma   90.00
#
_symmetry.space_group_name_H-M   'P 1'
#
loop_
_entity.id
_entity.type
_entity.pdbx_description
1 polymer ?
#
loop_
_entity_poly.entity_id
_entity_poly.type
_entity_poly.pdbx_seq_one_letter_code
_entity_poly.pdbx_strand_id
1 'polypeptide(L)'
;QAADGSVVLIVESKQIRNGTVQLNPNGAGGYTQMSEDWIKQVITNLPDNHPTKNILREAVRSGKIKTAVTGVDRQTGKAVILPVKVPSKTNIRR
;
A
#
# COMPACT_ATOMS: atom_id res chain seq x y z
N GLN A 1 -6.02 11.27 -10.51
CA GLN A 1 -7.02 11.96 -9.65
C GLN A 1 -8.41 11.57 -10.16
N ALA A 2 -9.42 11.42 -9.32
CA ALA A 2 -10.80 11.21 -9.80
C ALA A 2 -11.37 12.46 -10.42
N ALA A 3 -12.46 12.32 -11.17
CA ALA A 3 -13.15 13.46 -11.78
C ALA A 3 -13.61 14.49 -10.72
N ASP A 4 -13.76 14.07 -9.46
CA ASP A 4 -14.05 14.88 -8.27
C ASP A 4 -12.78 15.30 -7.48
N GLY A 5 -11.58 14.95 -7.94
CA GLY A 5 -10.34 15.25 -7.24
C GLY A 5 -9.92 14.20 -6.19
N SER A 6 -10.74 13.20 -5.90
CA SER A 6 -10.51 12.22 -4.82
C SER A 6 -9.37 11.24 -5.11
N VAL A 7 -8.63 10.87 -4.06
CA VAL A 7 -7.58 9.83 -4.05
C VAL A 7 -7.72 8.99 -2.78
N VAL A 8 -7.33 7.73 -2.84
CA VAL A 8 -7.28 6.86 -1.66
C VAL A 8 -5.82 6.70 -1.23
N LEU A 9 -5.55 7.04 0.04
CA LEU A 9 -4.22 6.88 0.63
C LEU A 9 -4.20 5.62 1.51
N ILE A 10 -3.33 4.68 1.17
CA ILE A 10 -3.01 3.53 2.02
C ILE A 10 -1.72 3.86 2.77
N VAL A 11 -1.84 3.99 4.08
CA VAL A 11 -0.72 4.36 4.96
C VAL A 11 -0.39 3.23 5.91
N GLU A 12 0.89 2.94 6.07
CA GLU A 12 1.36 1.99 7.08
C GLU A 12 2.39 2.64 8.00
N SER A 13 2.21 2.47 9.31
CA SER A 13 3.20 2.94 10.29
C SER A 13 4.32 1.91 10.48
N LYS A 14 5.58 2.34 10.35
CA LYS A 14 6.77 1.51 10.53
C LYS A 14 7.86 2.25 11.30
N GLN A 15 8.76 1.49 11.90
CA GLN A 15 10.05 2.01 12.33
C GLN A 15 10.90 2.32 11.10
N ILE A 16 11.49 3.52 11.04
CA ILE A 16 12.31 3.98 9.91
C ILE A 16 13.75 4.08 10.37
N ARG A 17 14.67 3.52 9.58
CA ARG A 17 16.10 3.54 9.86
C ARG A 17 16.81 4.14 8.66
N ASN A 18 17.28 5.38 8.79
CA ASN A 18 18.00 6.09 7.73
C ASN A 18 17.21 6.10 6.40
N GLY A 19 15.97 6.60 6.45
CA GLY A 19 15.06 6.60 5.29
C GLY A 19 14.65 5.21 4.75
N THR A 20 15.14 4.11 5.31
CA THR A 20 14.82 2.75 4.87
C THR A 20 13.66 2.18 5.66
N VAL A 21 12.75 1.52 4.95
CA VAL A 21 11.59 0.79 5.49
C VAL A 21 11.69 -0.67 5.09
N GLN A 22 11.36 -1.57 6.01
CA GLN A 22 11.16 -2.98 5.70
C GLN A 22 9.66 -3.26 5.53
N LEU A 23 9.29 -3.67 4.32
CA LEU A 23 7.96 -4.16 3.98
C LEU A 23 7.95 -5.69 4.03
N ASN A 24 6.83 -6.30 4.41
CA ASN A 24 6.73 -7.75 4.40
C ASN A 24 6.77 -8.26 2.94
N PRO A 25 7.81 -9.03 2.53
CA PRO A 25 7.90 -9.52 1.14
C PRO A 25 6.87 -10.61 0.83
N ASN A 26 6.26 -11.24 1.84
CA ASN A 26 5.31 -12.33 1.72
C ASN A 26 4.02 -11.99 2.49
N GLY A 27 3.39 -10.88 2.11
CA GLY A 27 2.10 -10.45 2.66
C GLY A 27 0.93 -11.28 2.12
N ALA A 28 -0.25 -10.65 2.05
CA ALA A 28 -1.45 -11.27 1.51
C ALA A 28 -1.17 -11.82 0.09
N GLY A 29 -1.46 -13.11 -0.11
CA GLY A 29 -1.25 -13.80 -1.39
C GLY A 29 0.21 -14.03 -1.76
N GLY A 30 1.15 -13.89 -0.81
CA GLY A 30 2.59 -14.02 -1.07
C GLY A 30 3.23 -12.81 -1.76
N TYR A 31 2.48 -11.73 -1.94
CA TYR A 31 2.94 -10.49 -2.56
C TYR A 31 3.62 -9.57 -1.54
N THR A 32 4.56 -8.75 -2.02
CA THR A 32 5.20 -7.72 -1.20
C THR A 32 4.15 -6.72 -0.72
N GLN A 33 4.10 -6.47 0.58
CA GLN A 33 3.21 -5.51 1.20
C GLN A 33 3.28 -4.14 0.50
N MET A 34 2.12 -3.50 0.33
CA MET A 34 1.91 -2.25 -0.42
C MET A 34 2.17 -2.32 -1.93
N SER A 35 2.55 -3.46 -2.52
CA SER A 35 2.52 -3.64 -3.97
C SER A 35 1.08 -3.69 -4.50
N GLU A 36 0.88 -3.42 -5.78
CA GLU A 36 -0.45 -3.42 -6.39
C GLU A 36 -1.16 -4.77 -6.23
N ASP A 37 -0.45 -5.88 -6.40
CA ASP A 37 -1.03 -7.22 -6.23
C ASP A 37 -1.35 -7.55 -4.78
N TRP A 38 -0.53 -7.08 -3.83
CA TRP A 38 -0.87 -7.17 -2.41
C TRP A 38 -2.15 -6.40 -2.10
N ILE A 39 -2.31 -5.18 -2.63
CA ILE A 39 -3.52 -4.36 -2.43
C ILE A 39 -4.74 -5.08 -3.01
N LYS A 40 -4.64 -5.59 -4.25
CA LYS A 40 -5.70 -6.39 -4.87
C LYS A 40 -6.06 -7.61 -4.02
N GLN A 41 -5.06 -8.32 -3.48
CA GLN A 41 -5.31 -9.48 -2.63
C GLN A 41 -5.98 -9.10 -1.31
N VAL A 42 -5.54 -8.02 -0.66
CA VAL A 42 -6.20 -7.51 0.56
C VAL A 42 -7.66 -7.19 0.27
N ILE A 43 -7.94 -6.48 -0.84
CA ILE A 43 -9.32 -6.18 -1.25
C ILE A 43 -10.12 -7.46 -1.46
N THR A 44 -9.57 -8.47 -2.13
CA THR A 44 -10.22 -9.77 -2.34
C THR A 44 -10.56 -10.44 -1.01
N ASN A 45 -9.68 -10.35 -0.01
CA ASN A 45 -9.86 -10.96 1.31
C ASN A 45 -10.87 -10.21 2.21
N LEU A 46 -11.25 -8.98 1.89
CA LEU A 46 -12.28 -8.27 2.66
C LEU A 46 -13.65 -8.95 2.49
N PRO A 47 -14.53 -8.96 3.51
CA PRO A 47 -15.92 -9.40 3.35
C PRO A 47 -16.63 -8.64 2.22
N ASP A 48 -17.52 -9.30 1.48
CA ASP A 48 -18.22 -8.66 0.34
C ASP A 48 -19.10 -7.48 0.75
N ASN A 49 -19.65 -7.52 1.97
CA ASN A 49 -20.44 -6.44 2.55
C ASN A 49 -19.59 -5.36 3.26
N HIS A 50 -18.25 -5.42 3.16
CA HIS A 50 -17.40 -4.42 3.80
C HIS A 50 -17.57 -3.05 3.11
N PRO A 51 -17.91 -1.97 3.85
CA PRO A 51 -18.30 -0.67 3.26
C PRO A 51 -17.20 -0.05 2.39
N THR A 52 -15.93 -0.31 2.71
CA THR A 52 -14.77 0.23 1.98
C THR A 52 -14.38 -0.56 0.72
N LYS A 53 -14.90 -1.78 0.52
CA LYS A 53 -14.42 -2.69 -0.54
C LYS A 53 -14.65 -2.12 -1.94
N ASN A 54 -15.81 -1.51 -2.18
CA ASN A 54 -16.14 -0.90 -3.48
C ASN A 54 -15.32 0.36 -3.75
N ILE A 55 -15.06 1.18 -2.73
CA ILE A 55 -14.20 2.37 -2.83
C ILE A 55 -12.78 1.96 -3.24
N LEU A 56 -12.23 0.92 -2.61
CA LEU A 56 -10.89 0.42 -2.94
C LEU A 56 -10.82 -0.17 -4.35
N ARG A 57 -11.82 -0.95 -4.77
CA ARG A 57 -11.91 -1.50 -6.13
C ARG A 57 -11.90 -0.40 -7.18
N GLU A 58 -12.70 0.65 -6.98
CA GLU A 58 -12.75 1.78 -7.90
C GLU A 58 -11.44 2.57 -7.93
N ALA A 59 -10.82 2.79 -6.76
CA ALA A 59 -9.54 3.47 -6.68
C ALA A 59 -8.41 2.69 -7.37
N VAL A 60 -8.39 1.36 -7.29
CA VAL A 60 -7.47 0.50 -8.04
C VAL A 60 -7.74 0.62 -9.54
N ARG A 61 -9.00 0.40 -9.97
CA ARG A 61 -9.39 0.47 -11.39
C ARG A 61 -9.03 1.79 -12.05
N SER A 62 -9.13 2.88 -11.30
CA SER A 62 -8.89 4.23 -11.81
C SER A 62 -7.49 4.77 -11.53
N GLY A 63 -6.58 3.96 -10.97
CA GLY A 63 -5.18 4.34 -10.72
C GLY A 63 -5.00 5.43 -9.65
N LYS A 64 -5.90 5.51 -8.67
CA LYS A 64 -5.96 6.59 -7.65
C LYS A 64 -5.49 6.18 -6.26
N ILE A 65 -4.94 4.99 -6.14
CA ILE A 65 -4.29 4.55 -4.92
C ILE A 65 -2.92 5.22 -4.80
N LYS A 66 -2.65 5.82 -3.65
CA LYS A 66 -1.32 6.27 -3.22
C LYS A 66 -0.92 5.50 -1.98
N THR A 67 0.35 5.15 -1.89
CA THR A 67 0.92 4.39 -0.79
C THR A 67 2.01 5.19 -0.10
N ALA A 68 1.98 5.22 1.23
CA ALA A 68 3.01 5.88 2.02
C ALA A 68 3.31 5.10 3.30
N VAL A 69 4.55 5.20 3.76
CA VAL A 69 4.98 4.71 5.06
C VAL A 69 5.17 5.91 5.98
N THR A 70 4.65 5.83 7.19
CA THR A 70 4.82 6.87 8.22
C THR A 70 5.59 6.34 9.41
N GLY A 71 6.31 7.23 10.10
CA GLY A 71 7.05 6.83 11.29
C GLY A 71 8.00 7.90 11.77
N VAL A 72 8.77 7.58 12.80
CA VAL A 72 9.90 8.40 13.26
C VAL A 72 11.17 7.84 12.65
N ASP A 73 11.94 8.70 11.98
CA ASP A 73 13.29 8.35 11.55
C ASP A 73 14.21 8.31 12.78
N ARG A 74 14.71 7.11 13.11
CA ARG A 74 15.54 6.90 14.31
C ARG A 74 16.86 7.66 14.32
N GLN A 75 17.37 8.09 13.17
CA GLN A 75 18.60 8.86 13.11
C GLN A 75 18.37 10.32 13.46
N THR A 76 17.23 10.88 13.03
CA THR A 76 16.95 12.31 13.19
C THR A 76 15.94 12.62 14.31
N GLY A 77 15.21 11.62 14.79
CA GLY A 77 14.11 11.78 15.74
C GLY A 77 12.86 12.43 15.15
N LYS A 78 12.82 12.70 13.83
CA LYS A 78 11.71 13.41 13.18
C LYS A 78 10.63 12.45 12.72
N ALA A 79 9.37 12.87 12.86
CA ALA A 79 8.25 12.24 12.16
C ALA A 79 8.35 12.50 10.65
N VAL A 80 8.17 11.46 9.84
CA VAL A 80 8.26 11.53 8.38
C VAL A 80 7.13 10.75 7.72
N ILE A 81 6.80 11.15 6.49
CA ILE A 81 5.90 10.45 5.56
C ILE A 81 6.69 10.18 4.29
N LEU A 82 6.90 8.91 3.96
CA LEU A 82 7.66 8.48 2.80
C LEU A 82 6.70 7.88 1.76
N PRO A 83 6.47 8.51 0.61
CA PRO A 83 5.72 7.88 -0.47
C PRO A 83 6.51 6.67 -0.97
N VAL A 84 5.83 5.54 -1.14
CA VAL A 84 6.47 4.29 -1.62
C VAL A 84 5.80 3.82 -2.90
N LYS A 85 6.60 3.36 -3.86
CA LYS A 85 6.14 2.64 -5.05
C LYS A 85 6.79 1.27 -5.05
N VAL A 86 6.02 0.24 -4.71
CA VAL A 86 6.51 -1.13 -4.61
C VAL A 86 6.16 -1.86 -5.91
N PRO A 87 7.14 -2.35 -6.67
CA PRO A 87 6.87 -3.17 -7.84
C PRO A 87 6.12 -4.44 -7.44
N SER A 88 5.14 -4.84 -8.25
CA SER A 88 4.59 -6.18 -8.19
C SER A 88 5.66 -7.22 -8.45
N LYS A 89 5.65 -8.34 -7.72
CA LYS A 89 6.48 -9.49 -8.10
C LYS A 89 5.96 -10.01 -9.43
N THR A 90 6.82 -10.11 -10.44
CA THR A 90 6.50 -10.91 -11.63
C THR A 90 6.27 -12.33 -11.15
N ASN A 91 5.02 -12.82 -11.18
CA ASN A 91 4.75 -14.24 -11.04
C ASN A 91 5.33 -14.94 -12.27
N ILE A 92 6.64 -15.23 -12.24
CA ILE A 92 7.23 -16.22 -13.13
C ILE A 92 6.62 -17.53 -12.65
N ARG A 93 5.53 -17.95 -13.32
CA ARG A 93 4.99 -19.30 -13.16
C ARG A 93 6.15 -20.25 -13.48
N ARG A 94 6.68 -20.93 -12.47
CA ARG A 94 7.56 -22.08 -12.65
C ARG A 94 6.69 -23.30 -12.92
#